data_AF-A0A950PFQ0-F1
#
_entry.id   AF-A0A950PFQ0-F1
#
_cell.length_a   1.000
_cell.length_b   1.000
_cell.length_c   1.000
_cell.angle_alpha   90.00
_cell.angle_beta   90.00
_cell.angle_gamma   90.00
#
_symmetry.space_group_name_H-M   'P 1'
#
loop_
_entity.id
_entity.type
_entity.pdbx_description
1 polymer ?
#
loop_
_entity_poly.entity_id
_entity_poly.type
_entity_poly.pdbx_seq_one_letter_code
_entity_poly.pdbx_strand_id
1 'polypeptide(L)'
;MYEVSDLIYLPRYGVPICFGFVPEELIKFPEHLAFRLNQFTAELSSSRETSTLKPDQIEASPAEACVLGVTFSNVFQHWLEELLKVIILEKFGFDGVYVFPDWFPNFCRETLCLLGIPSSRILTINYPVRFKKGLFSTTVHHFNANQFPNVITQLRDRVFDVCPNERGRGPRIW
;
A
#
# COMPACT_ATOMS: atom_id res chain seq x y z
N MET A 1 0.19 8.53 -12.64
CA MET A 1 -0.60 8.36 -11.40
C MET A 1 -1.99 7.96 -11.85
N TYR A 2 -2.56 6.93 -11.23
CA TYR A 2 -3.90 6.45 -11.50
C TYR A 2 -4.80 6.78 -10.33
N GLU A 3 -6.03 7.16 -10.63
CA GLU A 3 -6.98 7.65 -9.64
C GLU A 3 -8.29 6.88 -9.76
N VAL A 4 -8.86 6.53 -8.62
CA VAL A 4 -10.17 5.89 -8.52
C VAL A 4 -11.01 6.62 -7.48
N SER A 5 -12.31 6.74 -7.73
CA SER A 5 -13.25 7.23 -6.72
C SER A 5 -13.75 6.06 -5.87
N ASP A 6 -14.18 6.34 -4.63
CA ASP A 6 -14.81 5.38 -3.73
C ASP A 6 -13.98 4.09 -3.50
N LEU A 7 -12.72 4.27 -3.10
CA LEU A 7 -11.83 3.17 -2.76
C LEU A 7 -12.27 2.53 -1.43
N ILE A 8 -12.70 1.29 -1.46
CA ILE A 8 -12.98 0.49 -0.26
C ILE A 8 -11.74 -0.35 0.06
N TYR A 9 -11.22 -0.25 1.28
CA TYR A 9 -10.16 -1.12 1.75
C TYR A 9 -10.68 -2.14 2.76
N LEU A 10 -10.35 -3.42 2.52
CA LEU A 10 -10.65 -4.52 3.42
C LEU A 10 -9.36 -4.99 4.12
N PRO A 11 -9.00 -4.44 5.30
CA PRO A 11 -7.70 -4.68 5.94
C PRO A 11 -7.48 -6.12 6.35
N ARG A 12 -8.55 -6.85 6.70
CA ARG A 12 -8.48 -8.29 7.04
C ARG A 12 -7.88 -9.12 5.90
N TYR A 13 -8.17 -8.76 4.65
CA TYR A 13 -7.69 -9.49 3.48
C TYR A 13 -6.51 -8.77 2.80
N GLY A 14 -6.22 -7.53 3.17
CA GLY A 14 -5.24 -6.68 2.48
C GLY A 14 -5.68 -6.33 1.06
N VAL A 15 -7.00 -6.26 0.81
CA VAL A 15 -7.57 -6.09 -0.53
C VAL A 15 -8.25 -4.72 -0.67
N PRO A 16 -7.79 -3.87 -1.60
CA PRO A 16 -8.52 -2.70 -2.08
C PRO A 16 -9.56 -3.08 -3.14
N ILE A 17 -10.77 -2.52 -3.07
CA ILE A 17 -11.89 -2.73 -3.99
C ILE A 17 -12.43 -1.37 -4.46
N CYS A 18 -12.69 -1.22 -5.75
CA CYS A 18 -13.30 -0.05 -6.39
C CYS A 18 -14.44 -0.53 -7.28
N PHE A 19 -15.67 -0.11 -7.00
CA PHE A 19 -16.87 -0.49 -7.78
C PHE A 19 -17.02 -2.01 -8.02
N GLY A 20 -16.59 -2.84 -7.07
CA GLY A 20 -16.63 -4.30 -7.18
C GLY A 20 -15.42 -4.95 -7.86
N PHE A 21 -14.40 -4.18 -8.24
CA PHE A 21 -13.18 -4.67 -8.89
C PHE A 21 -11.94 -4.30 -8.10
N VAL A 22 -10.84 -5.02 -8.30
CA VAL A 22 -9.51 -4.63 -7.80
C VAL A 22 -8.76 -3.99 -8.99
N PRO A 23 -8.34 -2.72 -8.90
CA PRO A 23 -7.51 -2.10 -9.94
C PRO A 23 -6.28 -2.94 -10.27
N GLU A 24 -5.96 -3.11 -11.55
CA GLU A 24 -4.85 -3.97 -12.01
C GLU A 24 -3.50 -3.54 -11.39
N GLU A 25 -3.31 -2.23 -11.21
CA GLU A 25 -2.13 -1.64 -10.58
C GLU A 25 -1.93 -2.12 -9.13
N LEU A 26 -2.98 -2.61 -8.48
CA LEU A 26 -2.94 -3.17 -7.13
C LEU A 26 -2.73 -4.69 -7.11
N ILE A 27 -2.83 -5.36 -8.26
CA ILE A 27 -2.70 -6.81 -8.39
C ILE A 27 -1.23 -7.16 -8.63
N LYS A 28 -0.45 -7.27 -7.55
CA LYS A 28 0.94 -7.74 -7.66
C LYS A 28 1.05 -9.24 -7.91
N PHE A 29 0.15 -10.00 -7.31
CA PHE A 29 0.17 -11.47 -7.29
C PHE A 29 -1.24 -12.01 -7.55
N PRO A 30 -1.63 -12.21 -8.84
CA PRO A 30 -3.00 -12.57 -9.21
C PRO A 30 -3.53 -13.84 -8.52
N GLU A 31 -2.71 -14.88 -8.47
CA GLU A 31 -3.00 -16.17 -7.79
C GLU A 31 -3.40 -15.96 -6.33
N HIS A 32 -2.69 -15.08 -5.63
CA HIS A 32 -2.92 -14.84 -4.21
C HIS A 32 -4.08 -13.88 -3.97
N LEU A 33 -4.30 -12.93 -4.87
CA LEU A 33 -5.52 -12.13 -4.85
C LEU A 33 -6.75 -13.05 -5.02
N ALA A 34 -6.72 -13.98 -5.97
CA ALA A 34 -7.79 -14.95 -6.16
C ALA A 34 -8.03 -15.77 -4.89
N PHE A 35 -6.97 -16.26 -4.24
CA PHE A 35 -7.09 -16.93 -2.94
C PHE A 35 -7.75 -16.06 -1.87
N ARG A 36 -7.34 -14.79 -1.72
CA ARG A 36 -7.94 -13.85 -0.74
C ARG A 36 -9.40 -13.52 -1.05
N LEU A 37 -9.73 -13.31 -2.32
CA LEU A 37 -11.11 -13.09 -2.76
C LEU A 37 -11.98 -14.33 -2.55
N ASN A 38 -11.44 -15.53 -2.75
CA ASN A 38 -12.13 -16.79 -2.43
C ASN A 38 -12.38 -16.93 -0.92
N GLN A 39 -11.40 -16.60 -0.07
CA GLN A 39 -11.58 -16.57 1.38
C GLN A 39 -12.69 -15.59 1.78
N PHE A 40 -12.65 -14.37 1.25
CA PHE A 40 -13.69 -13.37 1.47
C PHE A 40 -15.07 -13.90 1.05
N THR A 41 -15.19 -14.43 -0.17
CA THR A 41 -16.46 -14.94 -0.73
C THR A 41 -17.00 -16.14 0.06
N ALA A 42 -16.13 -17.04 0.52
CA ALA A 42 -16.51 -18.18 1.35
C ALA A 42 -17.00 -17.75 2.74
N GLU A 43 -16.38 -16.72 3.33
CA GLU A 43 -16.85 -16.13 4.59
C GLU A 43 -18.23 -15.48 4.41
N LEU A 44 -18.45 -14.74 3.32
CA LEU A 44 -19.78 -14.17 3.01
C LEU A 44 -20.87 -15.24 2.83
N SER A 45 -20.49 -16.38 2.28
CA SER A 45 -21.43 -17.48 1.96
C SER A 45 -21.73 -18.40 3.15
N SER A 46 -20.84 -18.45 4.14
CA SER A 46 -20.96 -19.32 5.32
C SER A 46 -21.63 -18.65 6.53
N SER A 47 -21.74 -17.32 6.55
CA SER A 47 -22.64 -16.64 7.48
C SER A 47 -24.09 -16.94 7.08
N ARG A 48 -24.89 -17.52 7.99
CA ARG A 48 -26.31 -17.88 7.73
C ARG A 48 -27.23 -16.69 7.41
N GLU A 49 -26.72 -15.47 7.53
CA GLU A 49 -27.27 -14.27 6.91
C GLU A 49 -26.33 -13.94 5.76
N THR A 50 -26.83 -13.78 4.53
CA THR A 50 -26.05 -13.24 3.40
C THR A 50 -25.40 -11.94 3.86
N SER A 51 -24.13 -11.98 4.24
CA SER A 51 -23.43 -10.84 4.80
C SER A 51 -22.84 -10.04 3.66
N THR A 52 -23.70 -9.41 2.85
CA THR A 52 -23.25 -8.19 2.19
C THR A 52 -22.70 -7.29 3.31
N LEU A 53 -21.43 -6.88 3.22
CA LEU A 53 -20.88 -5.84 4.08
C LEU A 53 -21.89 -4.70 4.06
N LYS A 54 -22.61 -4.51 5.16
CA LYS A 54 -23.68 -3.53 5.17
C LYS A 54 -23.02 -2.15 5.10
N PRO A 55 -23.60 -1.16 4.39
CA PRO A 55 -22.97 0.15 4.24
C PRO A 55 -22.60 0.83 5.58
N ASP A 56 -23.33 0.54 6.66
CA ASP A 56 -23.07 1.00 8.03
C ASP A 56 -21.85 0.35 8.69
N GLN A 57 -21.32 -0.74 8.13
CA GLN A 57 -20.09 -1.41 8.58
C GLN A 57 -18.84 -0.87 7.88
N ILE A 58 -18.99 0.06 6.93
CA ILE A 58 -17.88 0.66 6.18
C ILE A 58 -17.74 2.11 6.63
N GLU A 59 -16.66 2.42 7.33
CA GLU A 59 -16.40 3.80 7.76
C GLU A 59 -16.07 4.67 6.54
N ALA A 60 -16.72 5.82 6.41
CA ALA A 60 -16.43 6.76 5.35
C ALA A 60 -15.31 7.72 5.79
N SER A 61 -14.25 7.80 5.01
CA SER A 61 -13.15 8.76 5.18
C SER A 61 -13.12 9.74 4.01
N PRO A 62 -13.08 11.06 4.26
CA PRO A 62 -12.97 12.06 3.19
C PRO A 62 -11.56 12.12 2.59
N ALA A 63 -10.60 11.38 3.16
CA ALA A 63 -9.20 11.42 2.75
C ALA A 63 -8.98 10.80 1.36
N GLU A 64 -7.97 11.31 0.67
CA GLU A 64 -7.35 10.63 -0.46
C GLU A 64 -6.31 9.64 0.07
N ALA A 65 -6.33 8.41 -0.42
CA ALA A 65 -5.55 7.32 0.14
C ALA A 65 -4.73 6.58 -0.93
N CYS A 66 -3.50 6.23 -0.57
CA CYS A 66 -2.72 5.20 -1.23
C CYS A 66 -2.71 3.97 -0.32
N VAL A 67 -3.35 2.89 -0.76
CA VAL A 67 -3.28 1.60 -0.06
C VAL A 67 -1.93 0.96 -0.35
N LEU A 68 -1.12 0.88 0.69
CA LEU A 68 0.05 0.02 0.76
C LEU A 68 -0.38 -1.32 1.34
N GLY A 69 0.48 -2.33 1.22
CA GLY A 69 0.18 -3.58 1.91
C GLY A 69 -0.74 -4.53 1.14
N VAL A 70 -0.75 -4.48 -0.19
CA VAL A 70 -1.37 -5.54 -1.00
C VAL A 70 -0.62 -6.86 -0.79
N THR A 71 -1.22 -7.99 -1.17
CA THR A 71 -0.75 -9.35 -0.86
C THR A 71 0.78 -9.51 -0.83
N PHE A 72 1.29 -10.10 0.26
CA PHE A 72 2.72 -10.32 0.59
C PHE A 72 3.56 -9.13 1.01
N SER A 73 3.02 -7.91 0.98
CA SER A 73 3.77 -6.73 1.41
C SER A 73 4.13 -6.70 2.90
N ASN A 74 3.63 -7.66 3.70
CA ASN A 74 4.08 -7.89 5.08
C ASN A 74 5.46 -8.57 5.16
N VAL A 75 6.01 -9.04 4.03
CA VAL A 75 7.40 -9.51 3.91
C VAL A 75 8.27 -8.34 3.46
N PHE A 76 9.40 -8.14 4.14
CA PHE A 76 10.27 -6.98 3.92
C PHE A 76 10.67 -6.77 2.45
N GLN A 77 11.01 -7.84 1.72
CA GLN A 77 11.35 -7.75 0.30
C GLN A 77 10.22 -7.15 -0.56
N HIS A 78 8.97 -7.56 -0.33
CA HIS A 78 7.82 -7.04 -1.07
C HIS A 78 7.39 -5.66 -0.57
N TRP A 79 7.67 -5.36 0.70
CA TRP A 79 7.50 -4.01 1.24
C TRP A 79 8.38 -2.98 0.55
N LEU A 80 9.61 -3.32 0.18
CA LEU A 80 10.49 -2.41 -0.58
C LEU A 80 9.85 -1.93 -1.88
N GLU A 81 9.06 -2.78 -2.54
CA GLU A 81 8.31 -2.38 -3.74
C GLU A 81 7.20 -1.36 -3.43
N GLU A 82 6.57 -1.44 -2.25
CA GLU A 82 5.62 -0.41 -1.78
C GLU A 82 6.33 0.92 -1.54
N LEU A 83 7.57 0.90 -1.01
CA LEU A 83 8.36 2.11 -0.82
C LEU A 83 8.69 2.80 -2.16
N LEU A 84 8.91 2.05 -3.24
CA LEU A 84 9.09 2.64 -4.57
C LEU A 84 7.84 3.40 -5.04
N LYS A 85 6.64 2.88 -4.75
CA LYS A 85 5.38 3.58 -5.03
C LYS A 85 5.27 4.89 -4.24
N VAL A 86 5.65 4.87 -2.96
CA VAL A 86 5.69 6.07 -2.10
C VAL A 86 6.56 7.14 -2.74
N ILE A 87 7.79 6.80 -3.14
CA ILE A 87 8.70 7.74 -3.81
C ILE A 87 8.09 8.33 -5.08
N ILE A 88 7.46 7.49 -5.92
CA ILE A 88 6.82 7.95 -7.15
C ILE A 88 5.67 8.93 -6.83
N LEU A 89 4.78 8.56 -5.92
CA LEU A 89 3.62 9.39 -5.58
C LEU A 89 4.04 10.74 -4.96
N GLU A 90 4.97 10.73 -4.02
CA GLU A 90 5.50 11.95 -3.40
C GLU A 90 6.17 12.87 -4.43
N LYS A 91 6.91 12.30 -5.39
CA LYS A 91 7.53 13.06 -6.49
C LYS A 91 6.49 13.79 -7.35
N PHE A 92 5.30 13.20 -7.50
CA PHE A 92 4.19 13.77 -8.26
C PHE A 92 3.20 14.55 -7.39
N GLY A 93 3.58 14.92 -6.16
CA GLY A 93 2.81 15.83 -5.32
C GLY A 93 1.64 15.21 -4.57
N PHE A 94 1.62 13.88 -4.39
CA PHE A 94 0.62 13.24 -3.53
C PHE A 94 0.78 13.69 -2.08
N ASP A 95 -0.29 14.20 -1.48
CA ASP A 95 -0.34 14.71 -0.10
C ASP A 95 -1.34 13.95 0.79
N GLY A 96 -2.02 12.94 0.24
CA GLY A 96 -2.96 12.09 0.96
C GLY A 96 -2.29 11.12 1.94
N VAL A 97 -3.09 10.17 2.45
CA VAL A 97 -2.65 9.21 3.46
C VAL A 97 -2.18 7.89 2.84
N TYR A 98 -1.16 7.29 3.45
CA TYR A 98 -0.73 5.93 3.19
C TYR A 98 -1.40 4.98 4.18
N VAL A 99 -2.05 3.95 3.66
CA VAL A 99 -2.94 3.08 4.42
C VAL A 99 -2.49 1.64 4.30
N PHE A 100 -2.38 0.92 5.41
CA PHE A 100 -2.14 -0.53 5.43
C PHE A 100 -2.77 -1.15 6.69
N PRO A 101 -2.85 -2.49 6.81
CA PRO A 101 -3.49 -3.12 7.96
C PRO A 101 -2.70 -2.92 9.25
N ASP A 102 -3.38 -2.87 10.40
CA ASP A 102 -2.73 -2.77 11.71
C ASP A 102 -1.88 -3.99 12.09
N TRP A 103 -2.21 -5.16 11.54
CA TRP A 103 -1.46 -6.41 11.75
C TRP A 103 -0.15 -6.49 10.97
N PHE A 104 0.16 -5.50 10.12
CA PHE A 104 1.44 -5.45 9.44
C PHE A 104 2.59 -5.23 10.44
N PRO A 105 3.79 -5.76 10.14
CA PRO A 105 4.96 -5.53 11.00
C PRO A 105 5.28 -4.05 11.20
N ASN A 106 5.83 -3.71 12.37
CA ASN A 106 6.19 -2.32 12.72
C ASN A 106 7.16 -1.68 11.73
N PHE A 107 8.03 -2.47 11.08
CA PHE A 107 8.97 -1.95 10.09
C PHE A 107 8.25 -1.22 8.94
N CYS A 108 7.00 -1.57 8.63
CA CYS A 108 6.23 -0.90 7.58
C CYS A 108 5.98 0.57 7.95
N ARG A 109 5.55 0.84 9.18
CA ARG A 109 5.38 2.20 9.70
C ARG A 109 6.73 2.91 9.83
N GLU A 110 7.71 2.25 10.45
CA GLU A 110 9.02 2.83 10.73
C GLU A 110 9.74 3.26 9.46
N THR A 111 9.71 2.44 8.41
CA THR A 111 10.33 2.78 7.12
C THR A 111 9.64 3.94 6.42
N LEU A 112 8.31 4.10 6.53
CA LEU A 112 7.64 5.31 6.01
C LEU A 112 8.07 6.56 6.77
N CYS A 113 8.19 6.49 8.10
CA CYS A 113 8.74 7.59 8.90
C CYS A 113 10.18 7.92 8.47
N LEU A 114 11.01 6.91 8.20
CA LEU A 114 12.38 7.09 7.68
C LEU A 114 12.41 7.74 6.28
N LEU A 115 11.35 7.61 5.48
CA LEU A 115 11.22 8.33 4.20
C LEU A 115 10.71 9.76 4.33
N GLY A 116 10.58 10.25 5.57
CA GLY A 116 10.09 11.59 5.88
C GLY A 116 8.57 11.72 5.78
N ILE A 117 7.83 10.62 5.72
CA ILE A 117 6.36 10.67 5.70
C ILE A 117 5.85 11.01 7.12
N PRO A 118 5.10 12.11 7.29
CA PRO A 118 4.54 12.47 8.60
C PRO A 118 3.63 11.38 9.15
N SER A 119 3.68 11.14 10.47
CA SER A 119 2.84 10.11 11.11
C SER A 119 1.33 10.37 10.92
N SER A 120 0.91 11.63 10.75
CA SER A 120 -0.48 12.00 10.42
C SER A 120 -0.94 11.50 9.04
N ARG A 121 0.01 11.20 8.14
CA ARG A 121 -0.25 10.62 6.81
C ARG A 121 -0.09 9.10 6.79
N ILE A 122 0.15 8.44 7.93
CA ILE A 122 0.33 6.99 8.02
C ILE A 122 -0.81 6.37 8.84
N LEU A 123 -1.79 5.78 8.15
CA LEU A 123 -2.94 5.15 8.77
C LEU A 123 -2.80 3.64 8.77
N THR A 124 -2.91 3.05 9.95
CA THR A 124 -3.14 1.61 10.11
C THR A 124 -4.60 1.38 10.42
N ILE A 125 -5.26 0.51 9.68
CA ILE A 125 -6.70 0.26 9.84
C ILE A 125 -6.99 -1.22 10.02
N ASN A 126 -8.02 -1.53 10.81
CA ASN A 126 -8.41 -2.89 11.15
C ASN A 126 -9.90 -3.20 10.92
N TYR A 127 -10.62 -2.22 10.39
CA TYR A 127 -12.00 -2.33 9.94
C TYR A 127 -12.12 -1.85 8.48
N PRO A 128 -13.17 -2.27 7.74
CA PRO A 128 -13.42 -1.77 6.39
C PRO A 128 -13.59 -0.25 6.34
N VAL A 129 -12.88 0.41 5.42
CA VAL A 129 -12.94 1.88 5.23
C VAL A 129 -13.17 2.21 3.77
N ARG A 130 -14.08 3.13 3.49
CA ARG A 130 -14.26 3.75 2.16
C ARG A 130 -13.60 5.12 2.15
N PHE A 131 -12.55 5.27 1.36
CA PHE A 131 -11.89 6.53 1.08
C PHE A 131 -12.55 7.22 -0.11
N LYS A 132 -12.62 8.56 -0.05
CA LYS A 132 -13.13 9.39 -1.15
C LYS A 132 -12.42 9.09 -2.48
N LYS A 133 -11.10 8.91 -2.42
CA LYS A 133 -10.24 8.72 -3.60
C LYS A 133 -9.09 7.78 -3.29
N GLY A 134 -8.81 6.86 -4.22
CA GLY A 134 -7.63 6.02 -4.23
C GLY A 134 -6.60 6.53 -5.24
N LEU A 135 -5.33 6.64 -4.83
CA LEU A 135 -4.23 7.01 -5.72
C LEU A 135 -3.18 5.90 -5.78
N PHE A 136 -2.80 5.55 -7.00
CA PHE A 136 -1.84 4.50 -7.27
C PHE A 136 -0.78 4.96 -8.28
N SER A 137 0.42 4.41 -8.18
CA SER A 137 1.43 4.54 -9.22
C SER A 137 1.43 3.32 -10.13
N THR A 138 2.09 3.42 -11.28
CA THR A 138 2.55 2.22 -11.98
C THR A 138 3.34 1.36 -10.99
N THR A 139 3.05 0.06 -10.98
CA THR A 139 3.71 -0.86 -10.05
C THR A 139 5.13 -1.16 -10.52
N VAL A 140 6.08 -0.90 -9.62
CA VAL A 140 7.47 -1.29 -9.78
C VAL A 140 7.71 -2.52 -8.90
N HIS A 141 8.18 -3.58 -9.53
CA HIS A 141 8.52 -4.85 -8.89
C HIS A 141 10.03 -5.02 -8.81
N HIS A 142 10.50 -5.87 -7.91
CA HIS A 142 11.93 -6.16 -7.81
C HIS A 142 12.56 -6.65 -9.13
N PHE A 143 11.81 -7.38 -9.97
CA PHE A 143 12.30 -7.89 -11.26
C PHE A 143 12.39 -6.84 -12.38
N ASN A 144 11.69 -5.70 -12.26
CA ASN A 144 11.75 -4.61 -13.25
C ASN A 144 12.28 -3.29 -12.65
N ALA A 145 12.66 -3.27 -11.37
CA ALA A 145 13.14 -2.08 -10.68
C ALA A 145 14.40 -1.48 -11.34
N ASN A 146 15.21 -2.31 -11.98
CA ASN A 146 16.38 -1.89 -12.76
C ASN A 146 16.02 -0.94 -13.94
N GLN A 147 14.78 -0.95 -14.41
CA GLN A 147 14.28 -0.02 -15.44
C GLN A 147 13.99 1.38 -14.88
N PHE A 148 13.99 1.53 -13.54
CA PHE A 148 13.66 2.78 -12.84
C PHE A 148 14.78 3.21 -11.87
N PRO A 149 16.04 3.36 -12.33
CA PRO A 149 17.18 3.61 -11.45
C PRO A 149 17.08 4.91 -10.64
N ASN A 150 16.38 5.90 -11.19
CA ASN A 150 16.12 7.18 -10.52
C ASN A 150 15.22 7.01 -9.29
N VAL A 151 14.23 6.11 -9.33
CA VAL A 151 13.32 5.86 -8.20
C VAL A 151 14.08 5.17 -7.06
N ILE A 152 14.92 4.19 -7.40
CA ILE A 152 15.79 3.50 -6.43
C ILE A 152 16.76 4.49 -5.78
N THR A 153 17.38 5.35 -6.58
CA THR A 153 18.32 6.35 -6.08
C THR A 153 17.63 7.33 -5.14
N GLN A 154 16.42 7.79 -5.49
CA GLN A 154 15.63 8.66 -4.61
C GLN A 154 15.20 7.98 -3.31
N LEU A 155 14.80 6.70 -3.37
CA LEU A 155 14.48 5.91 -2.16
C LEU A 155 15.68 5.88 -1.22
N ARG A 156 16.85 5.53 -1.76
CA ARG A 156 18.12 5.48 -1.02
C ARG A 156 18.47 6.83 -0.42
N ASP A 157 18.40 7.90 -1.21
CA ASP A 157 18.79 9.25 -0.78
C ASP A 157 17.90 9.72 0.37
N ARG A 158 16.59 9.49 0.31
CA ARG A 158 15.68 9.80 1.42
C ARG A 158 16.03 9.06 2.71
N VAL A 159 16.38 7.78 2.62
CA VAL A 159 16.82 7.01 3.81
C VAL A 159 18.10 7.60 4.39
N PHE A 160 19.06 8.01 3.54
CA PHE A 160 20.32 8.60 4.00
C PHE A 160 20.17 10.01 4.57
N ASP A 161 19.22 10.80 4.08
CA ASP A 161 18.97 12.15 4.60
C ASP A 161 18.54 12.11 6.08
N VAL A 162 17.84 11.05 6.50
CA VAL A 162 17.43 10.83 7.90
C VAL A 162 18.54 10.18 8.75
N CYS A 163 19.51 9.52 8.10
CA CYS A 163 20.66 8.88 8.74
C CYS A 163 22.01 9.47 8.27
N PRO A 164 22.26 10.79 8.43
CA PRO A 164 23.39 11.47 7.78
C PRO A 164 24.78 10.99 8.25
N ASN A 165 24.85 10.32 9.41
CA ASN A 165 26.08 9.92 10.09
C ASN A 165 26.35 8.40 10.05
N GLU A 166 25.54 7.60 9.34
CA GLU A 166 25.77 6.16 9.28
C GLU A 166 26.92 5.78 8.33
N ARG A 167 27.81 4.89 8.81
CA ARG A 167 28.91 4.29 8.03
C ARG A 167 28.33 3.37 6.94
N GLY A 168 28.03 3.92 5.77
CA GLY A 168 27.44 3.15 4.66
C GLY A 168 27.54 3.79 3.29
N ARG A 169 28.18 4.97 3.16
CA ARG A 169 28.52 5.59 1.86
C ARG A 169 29.68 4.86 1.16
N GLY A 170 29.74 3.54 1.30
CA GLY A 170 30.71 2.71 0.61
C GLY A 170 30.64 2.96 -0.90
N PRO A 171 31.75 2.73 -1.62
CA PRO A 171 31.78 2.91 -3.06
C PRO A 171 30.68 2.09 -3.72
N ARG A 172 30.04 2.66 -4.75
CA ARG A 172 29.06 1.95 -5.58
C ARG A 172 29.74 0.70 -6.17
N ILE A 173 29.10 -0.45 -6.06
CA ILE A 173 29.56 -1.69 -6.72
C ILE A 173 28.96 -1.83 -8.13
N TRP A 174 28.40 -0.74 -8.67
CA TRP A 174 27.87 -0.61 -10.04
C TRP A 174 27.93 0.85 -10.50
#